data_AF-A0A2H0W4S5-F1
#
_entry.id   AF-A0A2H0W4S5-F1
#
_cell.length_a   1.000
_cell.length_b   1.000
_cell.length_c   1.000
_cell.angle_alpha   90.00
_cell.angle_beta   90.00
_cell.angle_gamma   90.00
#
_symmetry.space_group_name_H-M   'P 1'
#
loop_
_entity.id
_entity.type
_entity.pdbx_description
1 polymer ?
#
loop_
_entity_poly.entity_id
_entity_poly.type
_entity_poly.pdbx_seq_one_letter_code
_entity_poly.pdbx_strand_id
1 'polypeptide(L)'
;MVIKKGNYRIVIVIGSLVIKLPRVRLKSAIQCLIFEIKHGLISKYYSNAILYAPSSKTNLFGGIISNWQEYQFYHQTKLPILMPTYFSFFGLFNIQKRGKLLDVNRKDLFQQLYDLTNGEVFDDSHAFANPANFCLQNGKLVMIDYSKKSRNVLIKYGEKIQQEFNLSYSWEEEYKKLKEAE
;
A
#
# COMPACT_ATOMS: atom_id res chain seq x y z
N MET A 1 -12.27 0.66 -19.53
CA MET A 1 -10.88 0.79 -19.03
C MET A 1 -10.81 2.03 -18.16
N VAL A 2 -10.09 1.99 -17.03
CA VAL A 2 -9.89 3.17 -16.15
C VAL A 2 -8.40 3.35 -15.90
N ILE A 3 -7.90 4.59 -16.01
CA ILE A 3 -6.49 4.93 -15.75
C ILE A 3 -6.43 5.85 -14.54
N LYS A 4 -5.67 5.48 -13.51
CA LYS A 4 -5.40 6.30 -12.34
C LYS A 4 -3.91 6.60 -12.26
N LYS A 5 -3.55 7.84 -11.91
CA LYS A 5 -2.16 8.26 -11.72
C LYS A 5 -1.88 8.38 -10.23
N GLY A 6 -1.00 7.53 -9.72
CA GLY A 6 -0.46 7.64 -8.36
C GLY A 6 0.83 8.46 -8.33
N ASN A 7 1.47 8.45 -7.16
CA ASN A 7 2.75 9.13 -6.97
C ASN A 7 3.84 8.47 -7.85
N TYR A 8 4.10 7.18 -7.65
CA TYR A 8 5.17 6.45 -8.35
C TYR A 8 4.70 5.52 -9.46
N ARG A 9 3.38 5.33 -9.63
CA ARG A 9 2.81 4.34 -10.54
C ARG A 9 1.60 4.88 -11.29
N ILE A 10 1.41 4.43 -12.52
CA ILE A 10 0.17 4.54 -13.28
C ILE A 10 -0.55 3.20 -13.14
N VAL A 11 -1.82 3.24 -12.76
CA VAL A 11 -2.65 2.04 -12.56
C VAL A 11 -3.69 2.00 -13.67
N ILE A 12 -3.66 0.93 -14.46
CA ILE A 12 -4.59 0.69 -15.56
C ILE A 12 -5.49 -0.48 -15.17
N VAL A 13 -6.80 -0.27 -15.15
CA VAL A 13 -7.80 -1.28 -14.78
C VAL A 13 -8.53 -1.74 -16.04
N ILE A 14 -8.41 -3.04 -16.35
CA ILE A 14 -8.97 -3.68 -17.55
C ILE A 14 -9.62 -5.01 -17.16
N GLY A 15 -10.94 -5.12 -17.32
CA GLY A 15 -11.69 -6.32 -16.93
C GLY A 15 -11.49 -6.67 -15.44
N SER A 16 -11.01 -7.89 -15.19
CA SER A 16 -10.68 -8.45 -13.88
C SER A 16 -9.22 -8.23 -13.45
N LEU A 17 -8.44 -7.48 -14.23
CA LEU A 17 -7.01 -7.26 -14.00
C LEU A 17 -6.68 -5.78 -13.77
N VAL A 18 -5.60 -5.58 -13.03
CA VAL A 18 -4.96 -4.29 -12.76
C VAL A 18 -3.51 -4.37 -13.19
N ILE A 19 -3.10 -3.48 -14.09
CA ILE A 19 -1.72 -3.34 -14.54
C ILE A 19 -1.13 -2.08 -13.90
N LYS A 20 -0.04 -2.24 -13.14
CA LYS A 20 0.67 -1.13 -12.49
C LYS A 20 1.97 -0.85 -13.22
N LEU A 21 2.07 0.29 -13.90
CA LEU A 21 3.28 0.74 -14.58
C LEU A 21 4.05 1.75 -13.70
N PRO A 22 5.39 1.70 -13.62
CA PRO A 22 6.18 2.70 -12.92
C PRO A 22 6.11 4.04 -13.64
N ARG A 23 6.10 5.11 -12.86
CA ARG A 23 6.17 6.49 -13.37
C ARG A 23 7.55 7.05 -13.11
N VAL A 24 8.32 7.21 -14.18
CA VAL A 24 9.63 7.86 -14.11
C VAL A 24 9.45 9.38 -14.11
N ARG A 25 10.05 10.07 -13.14
CA ARG A 25 9.96 11.53 -13.00
C ARG A 25 11.27 12.19 -13.43
N LEU A 26 11.58 12.14 -14.72
CA LEU A 26 12.88 12.58 -15.27
C LEU A 26 13.27 14.00 -14.83
N LYS A 27 12.36 14.97 -14.94
CA LYS A 27 12.63 16.35 -14.52
C LYS A 27 13.03 16.45 -13.04
N SER A 28 12.25 15.85 -12.15
CA SER A 28 12.54 15.82 -10.71
C SER A 28 13.82 15.03 -10.41
N ALA A 29 14.06 13.93 -11.13
CA ALA A 29 15.27 13.14 -10.98
C ALA A 29 16.53 13.94 -11.32
N ILE A 30 16.53 14.69 -12.43
CA ILE A 30 17.64 15.56 -12.84
C ILE A 30 17.87 16.66 -11.81
N GLN A 31 16.80 17.31 -11.33
CA GLN A 31 16.90 18.35 -10.30
C GLN A 31 17.50 17.80 -9.00
N CYS A 32 17.03 16.63 -8.53
CA CYS A 32 17.61 15.95 -7.38
C CYS A 32 19.07 15.57 -7.63
N LEU A 33 19.40 15.04 -8.82
CA LEU A 33 20.78 14.64 -9.14
C LEU A 33 21.74 15.82 -9.09
N ILE A 34 21.37 16.97 -9.65
CA ILE A 34 22.19 18.20 -9.58
C ILE A 34 22.39 18.62 -8.12
N PHE A 35 21.33 18.58 -7.31
CA PHE A 35 21.42 18.90 -5.88
C PHE A 35 22.35 17.92 -5.14
N GLU A 36 22.21 16.62 -5.40
CA GLU A 36 23.01 15.55 -4.80
C GLU A 36 24.49 15.66 -5.16
N ILE A 37 24.81 16.00 -6.41
CA ILE A 37 26.18 16.29 -6.88
C ILE A 37 26.74 17.50 -6.12
N LYS A 38 26.00 18.62 -6.10
CA LYS A 38 26.46 19.87 -5.47
C LYS A 38 26.79 19.74 -3.98
N HIS A 39 26.13 18.82 -3.28
CA HIS A 39 26.30 18.61 -1.84
C HIS A 39 27.06 17.33 -1.50
N GLY A 40 27.64 16.62 -2.48
CA GLY A 40 28.37 15.37 -2.23
C GLY A 40 27.52 14.23 -1.66
N LEU A 41 26.21 14.20 -1.96
CA LEU A 41 25.25 13.24 -1.39
C LEU A 41 25.00 12.02 -2.27
N ILE A 42 25.60 11.91 -3.46
CA ILE A 42 25.37 10.78 -4.39
C ILE A 42 25.61 9.44 -3.70
N SER A 43 26.79 9.26 -3.09
CA SER A 43 27.15 8.00 -2.44
C SER A 43 26.12 7.63 -1.37
N LYS A 44 25.72 8.60 -0.52
CA LYS A 44 24.70 8.43 0.51
C LYS A 44 23.36 7.95 -0.04
N TYR A 45 22.87 8.52 -1.13
CA TYR A 45 21.56 8.12 -1.67
C TYR A 45 21.61 6.82 -2.47
N TYR A 46 22.74 6.51 -3.10
CA TYR A 46 22.88 5.30 -3.90
C TYR A 46 23.28 4.07 -3.07
N SER A 47 24.07 4.24 -2.00
CA SER A 47 24.45 3.15 -1.10
C SER A 47 23.32 2.69 -0.19
N ASN A 48 22.43 3.60 0.22
CA ASN A 48 21.31 3.24 1.08
C ASN A 48 20.22 2.50 0.29
N ALA A 49 19.65 1.47 0.93
CA ALA A 49 18.35 0.93 0.53
C ALA A 49 17.35 2.09 0.54
N ILE A 50 16.56 2.21 -0.53
CA ILE A 50 15.80 3.42 -0.90
C ILE A 50 15.19 4.10 0.32
N LEU A 51 15.74 5.26 0.64
CA LEU A 51 15.15 6.15 1.62
C LEU A 51 13.89 6.76 1.00
N TYR A 52 12.82 6.91 1.78
CA TYR A 52 11.62 7.65 1.40
C TYR A 52 11.89 9.15 1.15
N ALA A 53 13.14 9.60 1.29
CA ALA A 53 13.56 10.92 0.88
C ALA A 53 13.46 11.08 -0.65
N PRO A 54 12.99 12.23 -1.14
CA PRO A 54 13.05 12.56 -2.55
C PRO A 54 14.53 12.59 -2.97
N SER A 55 14.90 11.67 -3.85
CA SER A 55 16.24 11.54 -4.43
C SER A 55 16.14 11.28 -5.93
N SER A 56 17.25 11.43 -6.66
CA SER A 56 17.33 11.06 -8.07
C SER A 56 16.96 9.59 -8.26
N LYS A 57 17.51 8.71 -7.42
CA LYS A 57 17.22 7.26 -7.37
C LYS A 57 15.73 6.98 -7.14
N THR A 58 15.09 7.63 -6.16
CA THR A 58 13.66 7.43 -5.88
C THR A 58 12.77 7.92 -7.03
N ASN A 59 13.13 9.03 -7.68
CA ASN A 59 12.38 9.56 -8.82
C ASN A 59 12.51 8.73 -10.10
N LEU A 60 13.66 8.06 -10.29
CA LEU A 60 13.92 7.17 -11.43
C LEU A 60 13.31 5.79 -11.23
N PHE A 61 13.58 5.18 -10.08
CA PHE A 61 13.33 3.75 -9.86
C PHE A 61 12.27 3.45 -8.81
N GLY A 62 11.71 4.46 -8.13
CA GLY A 62 10.74 4.25 -7.05
C GLY A 62 9.55 3.37 -7.45
N GLY A 63 8.97 3.61 -8.63
CA GLY A 63 7.86 2.78 -9.14
C GLY A 63 8.25 1.34 -9.44
N ILE A 64 9.43 1.14 -10.03
CA ILE A 64 9.96 -0.20 -10.36
C ILE A 64 10.17 -0.99 -9.09
N ILE A 65 10.80 -0.36 -8.09
CA ILE A 65 11.14 -1.03 -6.85
C ILE A 65 9.87 -1.32 -6.04
N SER A 66 8.91 -0.39 -5.98
CA SER A 66 7.61 -0.67 -5.34
C SER A 66 6.89 -1.86 -5.98
N ASN A 67 6.84 -1.94 -7.31
CA ASN A 67 6.23 -3.07 -8.02
C ASN A 67 6.94 -4.40 -7.70
N TRP A 68 8.27 -4.42 -7.79
CA TRP A 68 9.05 -5.62 -7.51
C TRP A 68 8.88 -6.09 -6.06
N GLN A 69 8.95 -5.16 -5.11
CA GLN A 69 8.77 -5.45 -3.70
C GLN A 69 7.35 -5.94 -3.38
N GLU A 70 6.31 -5.42 -4.05
CA GLU A 70 4.93 -5.88 -3.91
C GLU A 70 4.79 -7.34 -4.35
N TYR A 71 5.31 -7.66 -5.54
CA TYR A 71 5.32 -9.01 -6.11
C TYR A 71 6.08 -10.00 -5.21
N GLN A 72 7.31 -9.67 -4.81
CA GLN A 72 8.11 -10.52 -3.93
C GLN A 72 7.38 -10.81 -2.62
N PHE A 73 6.82 -9.79 -1.98
CA PHE A 73 6.13 -9.96 -0.70
C PHE A 73 4.89 -10.85 -0.82
N TYR A 74 4.10 -10.67 -1.88
CA TYR A 74 2.94 -11.53 -2.13
C TYR A 74 3.36 -12.99 -2.34
N HIS A 75 4.38 -13.24 -3.17
CA HIS A 75 4.81 -14.60 -3.48
C HIS A 75 5.49 -15.31 -2.30
N GLN A 76 6.19 -14.56 -1.45
CA GLN A 76 6.84 -15.09 -0.25
C GLN A 76 5.83 -15.46 0.84
N THR A 77 4.81 -14.62 1.05
CA THR A 77 3.94 -14.75 2.23
C THR A 77 2.58 -15.37 1.90
N LYS A 78 2.04 -15.12 0.70
CA LYS A 78 0.71 -15.55 0.24
C LYS A 78 -0.41 -15.31 1.26
N LEU A 79 -0.28 -14.27 2.08
CA LEU A 79 -1.24 -13.97 3.15
C LEU A 79 -2.64 -13.72 2.55
N PRO A 80 -3.72 -14.24 3.15
CA PRO A 80 -5.08 -14.09 2.61
C PRO A 80 -5.56 -12.64 2.52
N ILE A 81 -5.00 -11.74 3.34
CA ILE A 81 -5.30 -10.30 3.32
C ILE A 81 -4.70 -9.59 2.10
N LEU A 82 -3.80 -10.21 1.32
CA LEU A 82 -3.14 -9.55 0.19
C LEU A 82 -3.86 -9.85 -1.12
N MET A 83 -4.08 -8.83 -1.94
CA MET A 83 -4.58 -9.02 -3.28
C MET A 83 -3.53 -9.72 -4.17
N PRO A 84 -3.88 -10.82 -4.86
CA PRO A 84 -2.95 -11.56 -5.70
C PRO A 84 -2.26 -10.72 -6.77
N THR A 85 -0.93 -10.70 -6.71
CA THR A 85 -0.06 -10.12 -7.75
C THR A 85 0.51 -11.24 -8.58
N TYR A 86 -0.14 -11.55 -9.69
CA TYR A 86 0.15 -12.74 -10.51
C TYR A 86 1.51 -12.70 -11.20
N PHE A 87 1.97 -11.51 -11.57
CA PHE A 87 3.18 -11.36 -12.39
C PHE A 87 3.86 -10.01 -12.15
N SER A 88 5.19 -10.01 -12.26
CA SER A 88 6.00 -8.79 -12.33
C SER A 88 7.14 -8.96 -13.33
N PHE A 89 7.25 -8.08 -14.31
CA PHE A 89 8.39 -8.06 -15.22
C PHE A 89 9.51 -7.20 -14.63
N PHE A 90 10.26 -7.76 -13.66
CA PHE A 90 11.34 -7.07 -12.95
C PHE A 90 10.93 -5.70 -12.38
N GLY A 91 9.66 -5.56 -11.95
CA GLY A 91 9.09 -4.31 -11.46
C GLY A 91 8.66 -3.30 -12.55
N LEU A 92 9.01 -3.51 -13.82
CA LEU A 92 8.59 -2.65 -14.93
C LEU A 92 7.07 -2.65 -15.14
N PHE A 93 6.39 -3.71 -14.73
CA PHE A 93 4.96 -3.68 -14.50
C PHE A 93 4.56 -4.83 -13.59
N ASN A 94 3.48 -4.64 -12.83
CA ASN A 94 2.79 -5.72 -12.12
C ASN A 94 1.44 -6.00 -12.78
N ILE A 95 1.04 -7.27 -12.82
CA ILE A 95 -0.33 -7.70 -13.11
C ILE A 95 -0.92 -8.22 -11.81
N GLN A 96 -1.99 -7.57 -11.35
CA GLN A 96 -2.68 -7.87 -10.10
C GLN A 96 -4.16 -8.19 -10.40
N LYS A 97 -4.77 -9.04 -9.58
CA LYS A 97 -6.22 -9.27 -9.63
C LYS A 97 -6.96 -7.99 -9.22
N ARG A 98 -8.10 -7.71 -9.88
CA ARG A 98 -9.01 -6.64 -9.48
C ARG A 98 -9.98 -7.13 -8.40
N GLY A 99 -10.13 -6.36 -7.33
CA GLY A 99 -11.18 -6.55 -6.32
C GLY A 99 -12.37 -5.59 -6.49
N LYS A 100 -13.46 -5.87 -5.76
CA LYS A 100 -14.62 -4.97 -5.66
C LYS A 100 -14.26 -3.82 -4.72
N LEU A 101 -14.52 -2.57 -5.11
CA LEU A 101 -14.19 -1.42 -4.26
C LEU A 101 -14.82 -1.57 -2.87
N LEU A 102 -14.04 -1.23 -1.84
CA LEU A 102 -14.52 -1.16 -0.47
C LEU A 102 -15.25 0.17 -0.28
N ASP A 103 -16.50 0.09 0.14
CA ASP A 103 -17.34 1.25 0.44
C ASP A 103 -17.58 1.29 1.96
N VAL A 104 -16.59 1.81 2.68
CA VAL A 104 -16.63 1.99 4.14
C VAL A 104 -16.10 3.36 4.48
N ASN A 105 -16.60 3.94 5.57
CA ASN A 105 -16.04 5.18 6.09
C ASN A 105 -14.58 4.94 6.53
N ARG A 106 -13.74 5.93 6.24
CA ARG A 106 -12.33 5.97 6.67
C ARG A 106 -12.16 5.77 8.19
N LYS A 107 -13.01 6.40 8.99
CA LYS A 107 -12.97 6.34 10.46
C LYS A 107 -13.27 4.92 10.95
N ASP A 108 -14.35 4.33 10.46
CA ASP A 108 -14.77 2.97 10.79
C ASP A 108 -13.71 1.94 10.40
N LEU A 109 -13.15 2.06 9.19
CA LEU A 109 -12.04 1.22 8.74
C LEU A 109 -10.83 1.33 9.67
N PHE A 110 -10.36 2.54 9.93
CA PHE A 110 -9.13 2.74 10.67
C PHE A 110 -9.27 2.29 12.12
N GLN A 111 -10.40 2.60 12.77
CA GLN A 111 -10.62 2.22 14.16
C GLN A 111 -10.74 0.70 14.32
N GLN A 112 -11.48 0.03 13.44
CA GLN A 112 -11.55 -1.42 13.50
C GLN A 112 -10.18 -2.08 13.28
N LEU A 113 -9.40 -1.57 12.33
CA LEU A 113 -8.03 -2.04 12.12
C LEU A 113 -7.12 -1.74 13.33
N TYR A 114 -7.32 -0.62 14.02
CA TYR A 114 -6.64 -0.29 15.26
C TYR A 114 -6.94 -1.33 16.34
N ASP A 115 -8.21 -1.63 16.58
CA ASP A 115 -8.65 -2.62 17.57
C ASP A 115 -8.12 -4.02 17.24
N LEU A 116 -8.21 -4.44 15.97
CA LEU A 116 -7.75 -5.75 15.52
C LEU A 116 -6.23 -5.95 15.66
N THR A 117 -5.45 -4.87 15.58
CA THR A 117 -3.97 -4.91 15.58
C THR A 117 -3.34 -4.39 16.87
N ASN A 118 -4.13 -4.15 17.92
CA ASN A 118 -3.67 -3.53 19.16
C ASN A 118 -2.92 -2.21 18.92
N GLY A 119 -3.37 -1.45 17.92
CA GLY A 119 -2.81 -0.17 17.52
C GLY A 119 -1.56 -0.18 16.64
N GLU A 120 -1.00 -1.34 16.27
CA GLU A 120 0.21 -1.41 15.42
C GLU A 120 -0.01 -0.86 14.00
N VAL A 121 -1.25 -0.70 13.54
CA VAL A 121 -1.56 0.00 12.29
C VAL A 121 -1.09 1.46 12.27
N PHE A 122 -0.78 2.07 13.43
CA PHE A 122 -0.20 3.41 13.49
C PHE A 122 1.19 3.51 12.84
N ASP A 123 1.94 2.41 12.75
CA ASP A 123 3.24 2.36 12.08
C ASP A 123 3.17 2.77 10.60
N ASP A 124 1.99 2.57 9.98
CA ASP A 124 1.68 3.01 8.62
C ASP A 124 0.24 3.52 8.50
N SER A 125 -0.12 4.49 9.34
CA SER A 125 -1.47 5.06 9.40
C SER A 125 -1.99 5.54 8.04
N HIS A 126 -1.12 6.05 7.17
CA HIS A 126 -1.51 6.45 5.81
C HIS A 126 -1.96 5.28 4.95
N ALA A 127 -1.31 4.12 5.06
CA ALA A 127 -1.69 2.93 4.32
C ALA A 127 -3.00 2.34 4.86
N PHE A 128 -3.14 2.23 6.18
CA PHE A 128 -4.29 1.58 6.82
C PHE A 128 -5.54 2.47 6.93
N ALA A 129 -5.40 3.79 7.01
CA ALA A 129 -6.54 4.71 7.11
C ALA A 129 -7.16 5.06 5.75
N ASN A 130 -6.65 4.55 4.62
CA ASN A 130 -7.19 4.90 3.31
C ASN A 130 -7.99 3.73 2.72
N PRO A 131 -9.34 3.81 2.68
CA PRO A 131 -10.18 2.77 2.09
C PRO A 131 -9.79 2.39 0.65
N ALA A 132 -9.22 3.32 -0.12
CA ALA A 132 -8.77 3.06 -1.49
C ALA A 132 -7.60 2.06 -1.59
N ASN A 133 -6.91 1.76 -0.48
CA ASN A 133 -5.88 0.73 -0.41
C ASN A 133 -6.46 -0.67 -0.16
N PHE A 134 -7.78 -0.78 0.02
CA PHE A 134 -8.47 -2.02 0.28
C PHE A 134 -9.58 -2.26 -0.75
N CYS A 135 -10.00 -3.52 -0.84
CA CYS A 135 -11.12 -3.95 -1.64
C CYS A 135 -11.69 -5.25 -1.06
N LEU A 136 -12.79 -5.73 -1.64
CA LEU A 136 -13.42 -6.98 -1.28
C LEU A 136 -13.13 -8.05 -2.32
N GLN A 137 -12.75 -9.23 -1.82
CA GLN A 137 -12.64 -10.46 -2.57
C GLN A 137 -13.40 -11.55 -1.83
N ASN A 138 -14.46 -12.08 -2.47
CA ASN A 138 -15.33 -13.11 -1.87
C ASN A 138 -15.89 -12.70 -0.49
N GLY A 139 -16.31 -11.44 -0.36
CA GLY A 139 -16.82 -10.88 0.91
C GLY A 139 -15.76 -10.60 1.98
N LYS A 140 -14.49 -10.89 1.72
CA LYS A 140 -13.37 -10.65 2.64
C LYS A 140 -12.57 -9.42 2.27
N LEU A 141 -12.12 -8.69 3.28
CA LEU A 141 -11.22 -7.55 3.12
C LEU A 141 -9.88 -8.04 2.58
N VAL A 142 -9.36 -7.37 1.55
CA VAL A 142 -8.00 -7.57 1.04
C VAL A 142 -7.36 -6.22 0.69
N MET A 143 -6.05 -6.11 0.91
CA MET A 143 -5.23 -4.92 0.68
C MET A 143 -4.57 -4.99 -0.70
N ILE A 144 -4.69 -3.92 -1.48
CA ILE A 144 -4.16 -3.82 -2.85
C ILE A 144 -2.85 -3.06 -2.96
N ASP A 145 -2.56 -2.21 -1.98
CA ASP A 145 -1.33 -1.42 -1.90
C ASP A 145 -0.80 -1.42 -0.47
N TYR A 146 0.46 -1.78 -0.30
CA TYR A 146 1.13 -1.91 0.98
C TYR A 146 2.60 -1.48 0.87
N SER A 147 3.09 -0.77 1.89
CA SER A 147 4.45 -0.26 1.92
C SER A 147 5.41 -1.25 2.58
N LYS A 148 6.67 -0.87 2.77
CA LYS A 148 7.59 -1.66 3.63
C LYS A 148 7.14 -1.65 5.10
N LYS A 149 6.55 -0.55 5.58
CA LYS A 149 6.16 -0.38 6.98
C LYS A 149 4.95 -1.25 7.33
N SER A 150 3.94 -1.27 6.47
CA SER A 150 2.74 -2.09 6.69
C SER A 150 3.00 -3.59 6.68
N ARG A 151 4.12 -4.09 6.12
CA ARG A 151 4.43 -5.53 6.04
C ARG A 151 4.49 -6.22 7.39
N ASN A 152 5.08 -5.58 8.39
CA ASN A 152 5.23 -6.17 9.72
C ASN A 152 3.86 -6.42 10.34
N VAL A 153 2.97 -5.42 10.26
CA VAL A 153 1.58 -5.52 10.69
C VAL A 153 0.83 -6.60 9.90
N LEU A 154 1.02 -6.67 8.58
CA LEU A 154 0.36 -7.67 7.73
C LEU A 154 0.82 -9.09 8.02
N ILE A 155 2.12 -9.32 8.26
CA ILE A 155 2.64 -10.63 8.67
C ILE A 155 2.03 -11.05 10.01
N LYS A 156 1.98 -10.11 10.96
CA LYS A 156 1.56 -10.41 12.33
C LYS A 156 0.04 -10.57 12.49
N TYR A 157 -0.75 -9.75 11.80
CA TYR A 157 -2.19 -9.64 12.01
C TYR A 157 -3.03 -9.89 10.76
N GLY A 158 -2.42 -10.14 9.60
CA GLY A 158 -3.13 -10.24 8.33
C GLY A 158 -4.23 -11.31 8.32
N GLU A 159 -3.99 -12.47 8.93
CA GLU A 159 -4.99 -13.54 9.05
C GLU A 159 -6.15 -13.12 9.96
N LYS A 160 -5.84 -12.57 11.15
CA LYS A 160 -6.83 -12.06 12.09
C LYS A 160 -7.71 -10.99 11.45
N ILE A 161 -7.10 -10.02 10.76
CA ILE A 161 -7.83 -8.98 10.03
C ILE A 161 -8.78 -9.62 9.02
N GLN A 162 -8.32 -10.57 8.21
CA GLN A 162 -9.18 -11.18 7.20
C GLN A 162 -10.38 -11.94 7.81
N GLN A 163 -10.15 -12.62 8.92
CA GLN A 163 -11.16 -13.45 9.58
C GLN A 163 -12.22 -12.61 10.31
N GLU A 164 -11.76 -11.62 11.08
CA GLU A 164 -12.57 -10.88 12.05
C GLU A 164 -13.09 -9.53 11.52
N PHE A 165 -12.60 -9.04 10.37
CA PHE A 165 -13.05 -7.76 9.85
C PHE A 165 -14.55 -7.77 9.54
N ASN A 166 -15.28 -6.85 10.16
CA ASN A 166 -16.73 -6.69 10.07
C ASN A 166 -17.09 -5.50 9.18
N LEU A 167 -17.75 -5.76 8.05
CA LEU A 167 -18.17 -4.72 7.11
C LEU A 167 -19.29 -3.82 7.64
N SER A 168 -20.02 -4.26 8.66
CA SER A 168 -21.13 -3.51 9.28
C SER A 168 -20.71 -2.72 10.52
N TYR A 169 -19.42 -2.67 10.83
CA TYR A 169 -18.91 -1.92 11.98
C TYR A 169 -19.13 -0.41 11.83
N SER A 170 -19.61 0.22 12.91
CA SER A 170 -19.72 1.66 13.04
C SER A 170 -19.04 2.11 14.33
N TRP A 171 -18.01 2.94 14.20
CA TRP A 171 -17.34 3.50 15.37
C TRP A 171 -18.26 4.41 16.18
N GLU A 172 -19.23 5.07 15.54
CA GLU A 172 -20.17 5.93 16.26
C GLU A 172 -21.07 5.14 17.21
N GLU A 173 -21.53 3.96 16.79
CA GLU A 173 -22.29 3.06 17.63
C GLU A 173 -21.44 2.51 18.77
N GLU A 174 -20.21 2.09 18.48
CA GLU A 174 -19.31 1.56 19.49
C GLU A 174 -18.92 2.61 20.53
N TYR A 175 -18.63 3.83 20.07
CA TYR A 175 -18.32 4.96 20.94
C TYR A 175 -19.49 5.34 21.87
N LYS A 176 -20.75 5.24 21.40
CA LYS A 176 -21.93 5.47 22.26
C LYS A 176 -22.02 4.43 23.37
N LYS A 177 -21.82 3.15 23.05
CA LYS A 177 -21.82 2.07 24.06
C LYS A 177 -20.75 2.28 25.13
N LEU A 178 -19.56 2.70 24.72
CA LEU A 178 -18.47 3.00 25.66
C LEU A 178 -18.85 4.12 26.63
N LYS A 179 -19.50 5.18 26.15
CA LYS A 179 -19.97 6.29 27.00
C LYS A 179 -21.10 5.90 27.95
N GLU A 180 -21.95 4.97 27.56
CA GLU A 180 -23.06 4.49 28.41
C GLU A 180 -22.58 3.53 29.51
N ALA A 181 -21.36 2.99 29.38
CA ALA A 181 -20.74 2.11 30.36
C ALA A 181 -19.90 2.86 31.42
N GLU A 182 -19.65 4.16 31.22
CA GLU A 182 -18.95 5.06 32.16
C GLU A 182 -19.92 5.69 33.18
#